data_AF-A0A4Q3RV98-F1
#
_entry.id   AF-A0A4Q3RV98-F1
#
_cell.length_a   1.000
_cell.length_b   1.000
_cell.length_c   1.000
_cell.angle_alpha   90.00
_cell.angle_beta   90.00
_cell.angle_gamma   90.00
#
_symmetry.space_group_name_H-M   'P 1'
#
loop_
_entity.id
_entity.type
_entity.pdbx_description
1 polymer ?
#
loop_
_entity_poly.entity_id
_entity_poly.type
_entity_poly.pdbx_seq_one_letter_code
_entity_poly.pdbx_strand_id
1 'polypeptide(L)'
;MNQQDHILKELRDISPAVAGISKVNVFSVPHGYFETLTGVLLAGTSQPAVQATVPHGYFDNLAGSILQRIRQEEAVEETALPAVLQNIGSANVFTVPQGYFENLSAQVISKLPLASATAMEETAFVSEVVGGIGNRNVFSAPDGYFDNLQQDILQKLAQPEDLLAETAAISPLVAGIGRSNVYSVPA
;
A
#
# COMPACT_ATOMS: atom_id res chain seq x y z
N MET A 1 18.74 -18.31 33.70
CA MET A 1 19.63 -18.18 32.52
C MET A 1 19.11 -17.02 31.69
N ASN A 2 19.93 -16.02 31.38
CA ASN A 2 19.48 -14.78 30.74
C ASN A 2 19.47 -14.93 29.21
N GLN A 3 18.53 -14.26 28.53
CA GLN A 3 18.39 -14.28 27.07
C GLN A 3 19.68 -13.84 26.33
N GLN A 4 20.44 -12.92 26.93
CA GLN A 4 21.72 -12.46 26.40
C GLN A 4 22.77 -13.57 26.34
N ASP A 5 22.80 -14.45 27.35
CA ASP A 5 23.74 -15.57 27.41
C ASP A 5 23.44 -16.61 26.32
N HIS A 6 22.15 -16.83 26.03
CA HIS A 6 21.71 -17.71 24.95
C HIS A 6 22.13 -17.17 23.57
N ILE A 7 21.89 -15.87 23.33
CA ILE A 7 22.26 -15.20 22.08
C ILE A 7 23.79 -15.21 21.87
N LEU A 8 24.58 -14.97 22.92
CA LEU A 8 26.05 -15.01 22.81
C LEU A 8 26.58 -16.42 22.54
N LYS A 9 25.90 -17.45 23.03
CA LYS A 9 26.23 -18.85 22.76
C LYS A 9 25.91 -19.20 21.30
N GLU A 10 24.70 -18.89 20.84
CA GLU A 10 24.30 -19.09 19.44
C GLU A 10 25.21 -18.33 18.46
N LEU A 11 25.54 -17.07 18.77
CA LEU A 11 26.44 -16.28 17.92
C LEU A 11 27.85 -16.83 17.88
N ARG A 12 28.38 -17.39 18.99
CA ARG A 12 29.68 -18.08 18.98
C ARG A 12 29.68 -19.30 18.09
N ASP A 13 28.60 -20.07 18.10
CA ASP A 13 28.44 -21.27 17.26
C ASP A 13 28.36 -20.91 15.77
N ILE A 14 27.72 -19.78 15.42
CA ILE A 14 27.53 -19.34 14.03
C ILE A 14 28.75 -18.56 13.49
N SER A 15 29.29 -17.61 14.27
CA SER A 15 30.41 -16.76 13.86
C SER A 15 31.21 -16.27 15.08
N PRO A 16 32.36 -16.89 15.39
CA PRO A 16 33.19 -16.45 16.50
C PRO A 16 33.75 -15.03 16.29
N ALA A 17 33.93 -14.61 15.04
CA ALA A 17 34.36 -13.27 14.69
C ALA A 17 33.29 -12.22 15.07
N VAL A 18 32.02 -12.45 14.72
CA VAL A 18 30.92 -11.53 15.05
C VAL A 18 30.61 -11.56 16.54
N ALA A 19 30.68 -12.73 17.18
CA ALA A 19 30.51 -12.86 18.62
C ALA A 19 31.56 -12.09 19.45
N GLY A 20 32.73 -11.79 18.86
CA GLY A 20 33.77 -10.96 19.46
C GLY A 20 33.57 -9.45 19.28
N ILE A 21 32.65 -9.02 18.40
CA ILE A 21 32.37 -7.60 18.16
C ILE A 21 31.50 -7.07 19.30
N SER A 22 31.92 -5.96 19.91
CA SER A 22 31.13 -5.28 20.94
C SER A 22 29.85 -4.71 20.33
N LYS A 23 28.74 -4.70 21.09
CA LYS A 23 27.47 -4.09 20.66
C LYS A 23 27.59 -2.55 20.64
N VAL A 24 28.24 -2.03 19.60
CA VAL A 24 28.45 -0.59 19.37
C VAL A 24 27.82 -0.16 18.04
N ASN A 25 27.33 1.07 17.98
CA ASN A 25 26.84 1.62 16.72
C ASN A 25 28.04 1.94 15.81
N VAL A 26 28.11 1.28 14.65
CA VAL A 26 29.17 1.50 13.64
C VAL A 26 28.84 2.64 12.68
N PHE A 27 27.61 3.15 12.73
CA PHE A 27 27.17 4.27 11.90
C PHE A 27 27.33 5.56 12.71
N SER A 28 28.26 6.41 12.29
CA SER A 28 28.42 7.77 12.81
C SER A 28 28.41 8.75 11.64
N VAL A 29 27.76 9.89 11.86
CA VAL A 29 27.83 11.02 10.93
C VAL A 29 28.88 12.01 11.45
N PRO A 30 29.60 12.71 10.56
CA PRO A 30 30.46 13.81 10.96
C PRO A 30 29.68 14.90 11.71
N HIS A 31 30.36 15.60 12.61
CA HIS A 31 29.80 16.81 13.23
C HIS A 31 29.44 17.83 12.12
N GLY A 32 28.24 18.41 12.16
CA GLY A 32 27.81 19.36 11.12
C GLY A 32 27.07 18.73 9.92
N TYR A 33 26.90 17.40 9.91
CA TYR A 33 26.26 16.70 8.78
C TYR A 33 24.84 17.19 8.52
N PHE A 34 24.00 17.29 9.56
CA PHE A 34 22.60 17.67 9.40
C PHE A 34 22.43 19.20 9.24
N GLU A 35 23.35 19.97 9.78
CA GLU A 35 23.40 21.43 9.70
C GLU A 35 23.70 21.92 8.27
N THR A 36 24.50 21.15 7.52
CA THR A 36 24.87 21.48 6.13
C THR A 36 23.97 20.80 5.09
N LEU A 37 23.23 19.75 5.48
CA LEU A 37 22.38 18.95 4.60
C LEU A 37 21.38 19.80 3.79
N THR A 38 20.67 20.72 4.45
CA THR A 38 19.67 21.58 3.78
C THR A 38 20.31 22.47 2.72
N GLY A 39 21.49 23.03 2.99
CA GLY A 39 22.22 23.85 2.04
C GLY A 39 22.70 23.06 0.82
N VAL A 40 23.18 21.83 1.03
CA VAL A 40 23.58 20.91 -0.05
C VAL A 40 22.38 20.52 -0.91
N LEU A 41 21.23 20.21 -0.31
CA LEU A 41 20.02 19.85 -1.04
C LEU A 41 19.45 21.04 -1.84
N LEU A 42 19.48 22.24 -1.26
CA LEU A 42 19.03 23.45 -1.95
C LEU A 42 19.96 23.81 -3.11
N ALA A 43 21.28 23.67 -2.93
CA ALA A 43 22.24 23.86 -4.02
C ALA A 43 22.07 22.82 -5.14
N GLY A 44 21.69 21.58 -4.81
CA GLY A 44 21.41 20.53 -5.80
C GLY A 44 20.10 20.70 -6.56
N THR A 45 19.11 21.36 -5.98
CA THR A 45 17.77 21.58 -6.58
C THR A 45 17.59 22.97 -7.18
N SER A 46 18.46 23.92 -6.83
CA SER A 46 18.58 25.23 -7.47
C SER A 46 19.26 25.11 -8.83
N GLN A 47 18.61 24.42 -9.77
CA GLN A 47 18.85 24.74 -11.17
C GLN A 47 18.41 26.20 -11.38
N PRO A 48 19.21 27.05 -12.06
CA PRO A 48 18.70 28.33 -12.50
C PRO A 48 17.41 28.04 -13.25
N ALA A 49 16.35 28.80 -12.98
CA ALA A 49 15.12 28.72 -13.74
C ALA A 49 15.45 29.05 -15.20
N VAL A 50 15.87 28.04 -15.96
CA VAL A 50 15.97 28.11 -17.40
C VAL A 50 14.52 28.31 -17.80
N GLN A 51 14.17 29.54 -18.13
CA GLN A 51 12.90 29.85 -18.74
C GLN A 51 12.88 29.04 -20.03
N ALA A 52 12.28 27.86 -19.98
CA ALA A 52 12.13 26.97 -21.12
C ALA A 52 11.12 27.65 -22.05
N THR A 53 11.60 28.60 -22.84
CA THR A 53 10.80 29.27 -23.86
C THR A 53 10.70 28.32 -25.04
N VAL A 54 9.49 27.82 -25.30
CA VAL A 54 9.24 27.06 -26.53
C VAL A 54 9.38 27.99 -27.74
N PRO A 55 9.93 27.51 -28.86
CA PRO A 55 9.94 28.26 -30.11
C PRO A 55 8.51 28.63 -30.54
N HIS A 56 8.38 29.81 -31.15
CA HIS A 56 7.12 30.24 -31.74
C HIS A 56 6.65 29.22 -32.79
N GLY A 57 5.37 28.82 -32.75
CA GLY A 57 4.81 27.83 -33.67
C GLY A 57 5.06 26.35 -33.31
N TYR A 58 5.71 26.05 -32.17
CA TYR A 58 5.91 24.66 -31.71
C TYR A 58 4.57 23.92 -31.55
N PHE A 59 3.62 24.53 -30.84
CA PHE A 59 2.31 23.90 -30.60
C PHE A 59 1.40 23.91 -31.83
N ASP A 60 1.55 24.86 -32.74
CA ASP A 60 0.77 24.93 -33.98
C ASP A 60 1.07 23.75 -34.92
N ASN A 61 2.33 23.29 -34.94
CA ASN A 61 2.78 22.17 -35.77
C ASN A 61 2.86 20.83 -35.03
N LEU A 62 2.71 20.83 -33.69
CA LEU A 62 2.85 19.65 -32.85
C LEU A 62 1.86 18.55 -33.27
N ALA A 63 0.58 18.88 -33.41
CA ALA A 63 -0.45 17.91 -33.79
C ALA A 63 -0.17 17.27 -35.16
N GLY A 64 0.23 18.09 -36.15
CA GLY A 64 0.61 17.60 -37.48
C GLY A 64 1.81 16.66 -37.43
N SER A 65 2.85 17.03 -36.67
CA SER A 65 4.06 16.22 -36.52
C SER A 65 3.81 14.89 -35.80
N ILE A 66 2.96 14.89 -34.76
CA ILE A 66 2.55 13.68 -34.04
C ILE A 66 1.77 12.76 -34.98
N LEU A 67 0.77 13.26 -35.70
CA LEU A 67 -0.03 12.45 -36.64
C LEU A 67 0.79 11.94 -37.84
N GLN A 68 1.81 12.67 -38.26
CA GLN A 68 2.72 12.22 -39.30
C GLN A 68 3.65 11.10 -38.79
N ARG A 69 4.16 11.24 -37.55
CA ARG A 69 5.00 10.21 -36.93
C ARG A 69 4.21 8.93 -36.64
N ILE A 70 2.99 9.04 -36.11
CA ILE A 70 2.09 7.89 -35.91
C ILE A 70 1.85 7.17 -37.25
N ARG A 71 1.49 7.89 -38.31
CA ARG A 71 1.29 7.28 -39.65
C ARG A 71 2.54 6.62 -40.21
N GLN A 72 3.72 7.15 -39.94
CA GLN A 72 4.99 6.53 -40.38
C GLN A 72 5.30 5.26 -39.59
N GLU A 73 4.96 5.22 -38.30
CA GLU A 73 5.20 4.06 -37.43
C GLU A 73 4.18 2.94 -37.68
N GLU A 74 2.91 3.29 -37.90
CA GLU A 74 1.83 2.38 -38.29
C GLU A 74 2.10 1.71 -39.65
N ALA A 75 2.74 2.44 -40.59
CA ALA A 75 3.17 1.89 -41.88
C ALA A 75 4.42 0.99 -41.78
N VAL A 76 5.21 1.08 -40.70
CA VAL A 76 6.40 0.25 -40.48
C VAL A 76 6.06 -1.00 -39.68
N GLU A 77 5.13 -0.94 -38.72
CA GLU A 77 4.71 -2.09 -37.91
C GLU A 77 4.02 -3.19 -38.74
N GLU A 78 3.38 -2.88 -39.86
CA GLU A 78 2.80 -3.90 -40.74
C GLU A 78 3.88 -4.78 -41.42
N THR A 79 5.11 -4.28 -41.55
CA THR A 79 6.24 -5.01 -42.15
C THR A 79 7.20 -5.64 -41.13
N ALA A 80 7.04 -5.33 -39.83
CA ALA A 80 7.95 -5.74 -38.76
C ALA A 80 7.34 -6.69 -37.74
N LEU A 81 6.11 -7.19 -37.96
CA LEU A 81 5.60 -8.30 -37.18
C LEU A 81 6.52 -9.52 -37.37
N PRO A 82 7.03 -10.14 -36.27
CA PRO A 82 7.73 -11.41 -36.34
C PRO A 82 6.94 -12.39 -37.21
N ALA A 83 7.59 -13.14 -38.09
CA ALA A 83 6.91 -14.05 -39.04
C ALA A 83 5.90 -15.01 -38.36
N VAL A 84 6.14 -15.32 -37.08
CA VAL A 84 5.25 -16.12 -36.23
C VAL A 84 3.89 -15.43 -35.97
N LEU A 85 3.88 -14.10 -35.85
CA LEU A 85 2.69 -13.30 -35.51
C LEU A 85 1.93 -12.82 -36.76
N GLN A 86 2.54 -12.79 -37.94
CA GLN A 86 1.86 -12.44 -39.20
C GLN A 86 0.67 -13.36 -39.51
N ASN A 87 0.76 -14.63 -39.11
CA ASN A 87 -0.32 -15.60 -39.31
C ASN A 87 -1.47 -15.49 -38.29
N ILE A 88 -1.29 -14.75 -37.20
CA ILE A 88 -2.28 -14.62 -36.12
C ILE A 88 -3.23 -13.44 -36.40
N GLY A 89 -2.77 -12.40 -37.13
CA GLY A 89 -3.56 -11.22 -37.46
C GLY A 89 -4.10 -10.50 -36.21
N SER A 90 -5.10 -9.63 -36.38
CA SER A 90 -5.82 -8.96 -35.27
C SER A 90 -6.75 -9.91 -34.49
N ALA A 91 -6.49 -11.22 -34.53
CA ALA A 91 -7.30 -12.19 -33.81
C ALA A 91 -7.08 -12.04 -32.30
N ASN A 92 -8.18 -11.98 -31.55
CA ASN A 92 -8.12 -11.96 -30.09
C ASN A 92 -7.68 -13.34 -29.58
N VAL A 93 -6.40 -13.48 -29.25
CA VAL A 93 -5.80 -14.70 -28.69
C VAL A 93 -6.14 -14.94 -27.22
N PHE A 94 -6.71 -13.95 -26.53
CA PHE A 94 -7.16 -14.08 -25.13
C PHE A 94 -8.62 -14.51 -25.06
N THR A 95 -8.93 -15.67 -25.62
CA THR A 95 -10.27 -16.27 -25.54
C THR A 95 -10.23 -17.52 -24.67
N VAL A 96 -11.30 -17.73 -23.90
CA VAL A 96 -11.49 -19.00 -23.20
C VAL A 96 -11.96 -20.06 -24.19
N PRO A 97 -11.54 -21.33 -24.05
CA PRO A 97 -12.09 -22.42 -24.85
C PRO A 97 -13.62 -22.50 -24.74
N GLN A 98 -14.26 -22.93 -25.82
CA GLN A 98 -15.70 -23.20 -25.80
C GLN A 98 -16.02 -24.22 -24.69
N GLY A 99 -17.00 -23.93 -23.84
CA GLY A 99 -17.37 -24.83 -22.74
C GLY A 99 -16.51 -24.71 -21.47
N TYR A 100 -15.59 -23.73 -21.38
CA TYR A 100 -14.72 -23.57 -20.21
C TYR A 100 -15.52 -23.39 -18.92
N PHE A 101 -16.48 -22.46 -18.88
CA PHE A 101 -17.24 -22.16 -17.68
C PHE A 101 -18.32 -23.21 -17.38
N GLU A 102 -18.85 -23.83 -18.42
CA GLU A 102 -19.84 -24.91 -18.37
C GLU A 102 -19.25 -26.16 -17.69
N ASN A 103 -17.97 -26.45 -17.94
CA ASN A 103 -17.27 -27.59 -17.33
C ASN A 103 -16.51 -27.22 -16.04
N LEU A 104 -16.27 -25.93 -15.77
CA LEU A 104 -15.51 -25.48 -14.61
C LEU A 104 -16.10 -26.02 -13.31
N SER A 105 -17.42 -25.92 -13.13
CA SER A 105 -18.10 -26.39 -11.92
C SER A 105 -17.89 -27.89 -11.69
N ALA A 106 -18.05 -28.71 -12.73
CA ALA A 106 -17.84 -30.15 -12.64
C ALA A 106 -16.36 -30.50 -12.35
N GLN A 107 -15.42 -29.77 -12.96
CA GLN A 107 -14.00 -29.91 -12.69
C GLN A 107 -13.66 -29.56 -11.25
N VAL A 108 -14.17 -28.44 -10.72
CA VAL A 108 -13.96 -28.03 -9.32
C VAL A 108 -14.51 -29.11 -8.39
N ILE A 109 -15.76 -29.54 -8.54
CA ILE A 109 -16.37 -30.59 -7.70
C ILE A 109 -15.55 -31.89 -7.76
N SER A 110 -15.05 -32.29 -8.95
CA SER A 110 -14.23 -33.50 -9.09
C SER A 110 -12.87 -33.43 -8.37
N LYS A 111 -12.35 -32.22 -8.13
CA LYS A 111 -11.09 -31.99 -7.42
C LYS A 111 -11.28 -31.95 -5.90
N LEU A 112 -12.51 -31.78 -5.42
CA LEU A 112 -12.82 -31.94 -4.01
C LEU A 112 -13.00 -33.44 -3.70
N PRO A 113 -12.35 -33.99 -2.66
CA PRO A 113 -12.48 -35.40 -2.30
C PRO A 113 -13.85 -35.74 -1.68
N LEU A 114 -14.77 -34.78 -1.58
CA LEU A 114 -16.04 -34.90 -0.87
C LEU A 114 -17.24 -34.52 -1.75
N ALA A 115 -17.42 -35.21 -2.88
CA ALA A 115 -18.49 -34.94 -3.86
C ALA A 115 -19.94 -35.01 -3.30
N SER A 116 -20.13 -35.46 -2.05
CA SER A 116 -21.40 -35.47 -1.33
C SER A 116 -21.28 -34.93 0.10
N ALA A 117 -20.25 -34.14 0.41
CA ALA A 117 -20.11 -33.52 1.73
C ALA A 117 -21.14 -32.43 1.94
N THR A 118 -21.48 -32.23 3.21
CA THR A 118 -22.17 -31.02 3.63
C THR A 118 -21.25 -29.81 3.50
N ALA A 119 -21.81 -28.62 3.31
CA ALA A 119 -21.03 -27.37 3.27
C ALA A 119 -20.09 -27.22 4.48
N MET A 120 -20.47 -27.77 5.65
CA MET A 120 -19.65 -27.76 6.87
C MET A 120 -18.39 -28.62 6.71
N GLU A 121 -18.53 -29.83 6.16
CA GLU A 121 -17.40 -30.75 5.89
C GLU A 121 -16.48 -30.20 4.80
N GLU A 122 -17.05 -29.55 3.77
CA GLU A 122 -16.26 -28.84 2.76
C GLU A 122 -15.45 -27.68 3.38
N THR A 123 -16.08 -26.85 4.21
CA THR A 123 -15.35 -25.76 4.89
C THR A 123 -14.27 -26.27 5.83
N ALA A 124 -14.48 -27.39 6.52
CA ALA A 124 -13.47 -28.00 7.37
C ALA A 124 -12.29 -28.58 6.57
N PHE A 125 -12.55 -29.12 5.38
CA PHE A 125 -11.50 -29.57 4.46
C PHE A 125 -10.68 -28.40 3.90
N VAL A 126 -11.33 -27.30 3.52
CA VAL A 126 -10.66 -26.11 2.97
C VAL A 126 -9.87 -25.35 4.05
N SER A 127 -10.41 -25.27 5.27
CA SER A 127 -9.76 -24.61 6.40
C SER A 127 -10.21 -25.24 7.70
N GLU A 128 -9.32 -25.98 8.34
CA GLU A 128 -9.57 -26.57 9.67
C GLU A 128 -9.97 -25.49 10.69
N VAL A 129 -9.37 -24.30 10.60
CA VAL A 129 -9.69 -23.17 11.48
C VAL A 129 -11.12 -22.70 11.26
N VAL A 130 -11.52 -22.45 10.00
CA VAL A 130 -12.87 -21.92 9.69
C VAL A 130 -13.94 -22.99 9.90
N GLY A 131 -13.71 -24.23 9.47
CA GLY A 131 -14.62 -25.34 9.75
C GLY A 131 -14.74 -25.65 11.24
N GLY A 132 -13.63 -25.52 11.99
CA GLY A 132 -13.65 -25.57 13.44
C GLY A 132 -14.53 -24.46 14.02
N ILE A 133 -14.43 -23.23 13.49
CA ILE A 133 -15.31 -22.11 13.82
C ILE A 133 -16.78 -22.47 13.58
N GLY A 134 -17.16 -22.98 12.42
CA GLY A 134 -18.57 -23.25 12.12
C GLY A 134 -19.42 -21.97 12.28
N ASN A 135 -20.62 -22.09 12.86
CA ASN A 135 -21.59 -20.99 12.93
C ASN A 135 -21.53 -20.15 14.23
N ARG A 136 -20.43 -20.23 15.02
CA ARG A 136 -20.28 -19.40 16.24
C ARG A 136 -19.77 -18.00 15.92
N ASN A 137 -20.31 -17.01 16.61
CA ASN A 137 -19.73 -15.68 16.65
C ASN A 137 -18.44 -15.71 17.48
N VAL A 138 -17.30 -15.44 16.84
CA VAL A 138 -15.97 -15.37 17.48
C VAL A 138 -15.60 -13.97 17.97
N PHE A 139 -16.47 -12.99 17.73
CA PHE A 139 -16.27 -11.62 18.18
C PHE A 139 -17.09 -11.38 19.45
N SER A 140 -16.39 -11.24 20.57
CA SER A 140 -16.95 -10.76 21.83
C SER A 140 -16.06 -9.67 22.40
N ALA A 141 -16.67 -8.61 22.94
CA ALA A 141 -15.93 -7.68 23.78
C ALA A 141 -15.57 -8.38 25.10
N PRO A 142 -14.37 -8.13 25.69
CA PRO A 142 -14.05 -8.56 27.04
C PRO A 142 -15.09 -8.05 28.06
N ASP A 143 -15.28 -8.80 29.14
CA ASP A 143 -16.13 -8.36 30.24
C ASP A 143 -15.62 -7.01 30.78
N GLY A 144 -16.53 -6.05 30.90
CA GLY A 144 -16.22 -4.69 31.37
C GLY A 144 -15.51 -3.79 30.36
N TYR A 145 -15.38 -4.19 29.09
CA TYR A 145 -14.83 -3.33 28.03
C TYR A 145 -15.49 -1.95 27.94
N PHE A 146 -16.78 -1.87 28.26
CA PHE A 146 -17.57 -0.64 28.21
C PHE A 146 -17.69 0.09 29.56
N ASP A 147 -17.16 -0.45 30.66
CA ASP A 147 -17.39 0.07 32.00
C ASP A 147 -16.82 1.48 32.19
N ASN A 148 -15.63 1.73 31.64
CA ASN A 148 -14.94 3.02 31.74
C ASN A 148 -15.03 3.87 30.46
N LEU A 149 -15.72 3.39 29.43
CA LEU A 149 -15.75 4.07 28.12
C LEU A 149 -16.22 5.53 28.25
N GLN A 150 -17.22 5.77 29.10
CA GLN A 150 -17.76 7.11 29.32
C GLN A 150 -16.74 8.03 30.00
N GLN A 151 -16.09 7.56 31.07
CA GLN A 151 -15.01 8.29 31.74
C GLN A 151 -13.84 8.57 30.79
N ASP A 152 -13.41 7.57 30.02
CA ASP A 152 -12.27 7.68 29.10
C ASP A 152 -12.54 8.70 27.99
N ILE A 153 -13.75 8.71 27.43
CA ILE A 153 -14.19 9.71 26.45
C ILE A 153 -14.16 11.11 27.08
N LEU A 154 -14.72 11.26 28.29
CA LEU A 154 -14.75 12.55 28.97
C LEU A 154 -13.33 13.04 29.34
N GLN A 155 -12.46 12.14 29.77
CA GLN A 155 -11.07 12.45 30.08
C GLN A 155 -10.28 12.89 28.84
N LYS A 156 -10.49 12.22 27.70
CA LYS A 156 -9.93 12.64 26.41
C LYS A 156 -10.47 13.99 25.94
N LEU A 157 -11.77 14.24 26.13
CA LEU A 157 -12.38 15.55 25.84
C LEU A 157 -11.92 16.65 26.81
N ALA A 158 -11.47 16.29 28.01
CA ALA A 158 -11.00 17.21 29.04
C ALA A 158 -9.52 17.56 28.93
N GLN A 159 -8.74 16.95 28.02
CA GLN A 159 -7.39 17.40 27.69
C GLN A 159 -7.44 18.44 26.55
N PRO A 160 -7.32 19.75 26.84
CA PRO A 160 -7.51 20.81 25.86
C PRO A 160 -6.28 21.07 24.99
N GLU A 161 -5.09 20.62 25.41
CA GLU A 161 -3.81 21.05 24.87
C GLU A 161 -3.56 20.50 23.44
N ASP A 162 -4.05 19.31 23.12
CA ASP A 162 -3.72 18.62 21.86
C ASP A 162 -4.73 18.91 20.72
N LEU A 163 -6.02 19.10 21.04
CA LEU A 163 -7.05 19.28 20.01
C LEU A 163 -7.04 20.68 19.37
N LEU A 164 -6.63 21.72 20.09
CA LEU A 164 -6.56 23.09 19.53
C LEU A 164 -5.36 23.26 18.60
N ALA A 165 -4.23 22.62 18.91
CA ALA A 165 -3.05 22.64 18.06
C ALA A 165 -3.29 21.88 16.74
N GLU A 166 -3.91 20.70 16.81
CA GLU A 166 -4.25 19.90 15.62
C GLU A 166 -5.33 20.58 14.75
N THR A 167 -6.39 21.12 15.36
CA THR A 167 -7.45 21.81 14.58
C THR A 167 -6.98 23.14 13.98
N ALA A 168 -6.08 23.86 14.64
CA ALA A 168 -5.43 25.05 14.07
C ALA A 168 -4.50 24.70 12.90
N ALA A 169 -3.84 23.54 12.95
CA ALA A 169 -3.04 23.03 11.83
C ALA A 169 -3.91 22.64 10.62
N ILE A 170 -5.15 22.19 10.85
CA ILE A 170 -6.09 21.79 9.79
C ILE A 170 -6.87 22.98 9.22
N SER A 171 -7.35 23.91 10.06
CA SER A 171 -8.01 25.14 9.62
C SER A 171 -8.05 26.23 10.70
N PRO A 172 -7.50 27.44 10.43
CA PRO A 172 -7.50 28.53 11.40
C PRO A 172 -8.91 29.09 11.69
N LEU A 173 -9.85 28.95 10.76
CA LEU A 173 -11.24 29.38 10.92
C LEU A 173 -11.99 28.52 11.94
N VAL A 174 -11.74 27.20 11.95
CA VAL A 174 -12.40 26.26 12.87
C VAL A 174 -11.83 26.42 14.29
N ALA A 175 -10.52 26.66 14.41
CA ALA A 175 -9.89 26.96 15.69
C ALA A 175 -10.48 28.23 16.34
N GLY A 176 -10.86 29.24 15.54
CA GLY A 176 -11.47 30.48 16.03
C GLY A 176 -12.89 30.35 16.61
N ILE A 177 -13.63 29.28 16.27
CA ILE A 177 -15.01 29.05 16.75
C ILE A 177 -15.03 28.44 18.17
N GLY A 178 -13.91 27.83 18.60
CA GLY A 178 -13.77 27.17 19.90
C GLY A 178 -14.81 26.06 20.12
N ARG A 179 -15.09 25.72 21.40
CA ARG A 179 -16.10 24.71 21.79
C ARG A 179 -17.52 25.30 21.90
N SER A 180 -17.88 26.25 21.04
CA SER A 180 -19.21 26.87 21.08
C SER A 180 -20.23 25.97 20.36
N ASN A 181 -21.41 25.75 20.97
CA ASN A 181 -22.46 24.96 20.34
C ASN A 181 -23.20 25.85 19.34
N VAL A 182 -22.86 25.72 18.05
CA VAL A 182 -23.36 26.60 16.97
C VAL A 182 -24.78 26.22 16.52
N TYR A 183 -25.30 25.08 16.97
CA TYR A 183 -26.66 24.64 16.66
C TYR A 183 -27.62 25.04 17.78
N SER A 184 -28.37 26.11 17.58
CA SER A 184 -29.61 26.38 18.31
C SER A 184 -30.79 26.20 17.36
N VAL A 185 -31.75 25.34 17.73
CA VAL A 185 -33.02 25.24 17.02
C VAL A 185 -33.90 26.43 17.46
N PRO A 186 -34.39 27.26 16.54
CA PRO A 186 -35.30 28.34 16.90
C PRO A 186 -36.63 27.77 17.43
N ALA A 187 -37.19 28.44 18.44
CA ALA A 187 -38.48 28.09 19.05
C ALA A 187 -39.66 28.23 18.09
#